data_AF-A0A0D2EXY5-F1
#
_entry.id   AF-A0A0D2EXY5-F1
#
_cell.length_a   1.000
_cell.length_b   1.000
_cell.length_c   1.000
_cell.angle_alpha   90.00
_cell.angle_beta   90.00
_cell.angle_gamma   90.00
#
_symmetry.space_group_name_H-M   'P 1'
#
loop_
_entity.id
_entity.type
_entity.pdbx_description
1 polymer ?
#
loop_
_entity_poly.entity_id
_entity_poly.type
_entity_poly.pdbx_seq_one_letter_code
_entity_poly.pdbx_strand_id
1 'polypeptide(L)'
;MAHHRPHSVHLHPLHPIPLLGRAPHVEENLSALTVTVVSFDSQIPPYEPTAPLVGPVIERLAREQAAIPKGRPGYVIQPPSNYANDPFAVRQAVYDEHIWAAIIVNANATTLLQQAVATGNQSYQPLGACQIIVNTARDQDTYYNYLMPLLSQFEVSATSSFGEQWIRTVLSNISLSAGTYSRAPQALNPAIGFSMFNLRPFSPSPVTPSVTTGLIYLIIIAFFSFSFFLPV
;
A
#
# COMPACT_ATOMS: atom_id res chain seq x y z
N MET A 1 73.45 -11.75 -26.97
CA MET A 1 72.48 -11.24 -27.97
C MET A 1 71.30 -12.19 -27.99
N ALA A 2 70.25 -11.85 -27.24
CA ALA A 2 69.09 -12.67 -26.89
C ALA A 2 68.06 -11.68 -26.32
N HIS A 3 66.74 -11.82 -26.41
CA HIS A 3 65.81 -12.61 -27.23
C HIS A 3 64.45 -11.93 -26.93
N HIS A 4 63.59 -11.79 -27.94
CA HIS A 4 62.14 -11.53 -27.90
C HIS A 4 61.44 -11.16 -26.57
N ARG A 5 60.76 -9.99 -26.54
CA ARG A 5 59.71 -9.67 -25.57
C ARG A 5 58.38 -10.38 -25.96
N PRO A 6 57.58 -10.89 -25.02
CA PRO A 6 56.19 -11.23 -25.28
C PRO A 6 55.27 -10.02 -25.08
N HIS A 7 54.31 -9.86 -26.01
CA HIS A 7 53.23 -8.86 -25.94
C HIS A 7 52.20 -9.24 -24.87
N SER A 8 51.93 -8.34 -23.93
CA SER A 8 50.82 -8.43 -22.99
C SER A 8 49.52 -8.06 -23.71
N VAL A 9 48.61 -9.02 -23.86
CA VAL A 9 47.24 -8.78 -24.32
C VAL A 9 46.46 -8.12 -23.19
N HIS A 10 46.02 -6.87 -23.42
CA HIS A 10 45.20 -6.11 -22.49
C HIS A 10 43.75 -6.61 -22.61
N LEU A 11 43.29 -7.42 -21.66
CA LEU A 11 41.89 -7.84 -21.57
C LEU A 11 41.05 -6.65 -21.09
N HIS A 12 40.22 -6.11 -21.99
CA HIS A 12 39.16 -5.16 -21.63
C HIS A 12 38.14 -5.87 -20.72
N PRO A 13 37.67 -5.26 -19.62
CA PRO A 13 36.59 -5.83 -18.84
C PRO A 13 35.30 -5.82 -19.68
N LEU A 14 34.69 -7.00 -19.83
CA LEU A 14 33.39 -7.17 -20.46
C LEU A 14 32.34 -6.42 -19.64
N HIS A 15 31.70 -5.41 -20.24
CA HIS A 15 30.48 -4.83 -19.70
C HIS A 15 29.42 -5.94 -19.54
N PRO A 16 28.72 -6.02 -18.41
CA PRO A 16 27.63 -6.99 -18.26
C PRO A 16 26.52 -6.68 -19.27
N ILE A 17 26.21 -7.66 -20.11
CA ILE A 17 25.10 -7.65 -21.05
C ILE A 17 23.79 -7.62 -20.23
N PRO A 18 22.88 -6.66 -20.45
CA PRO A 18 21.58 -6.67 -19.79
C PRO A 18 20.82 -7.92 -20.21
N LEU A 19 20.49 -8.77 -19.24
CA LEU A 19 19.60 -9.90 -19.47
C LEU A 19 18.20 -9.37 -19.78
N LEU A 20 17.80 -9.57 -21.04
CA LEU A 20 16.45 -9.77 -21.56
C LEU A 20 15.27 -9.28 -20.67
N GLY A 21 14.70 -8.14 -21.04
CA GLY A 21 13.23 -8.01 -21.08
C GLY A 21 12.51 -7.20 -20.00
N ARG A 22 13.07 -6.10 -19.47
CA ARG A 22 12.26 -5.13 -18.71
C ARG A 22 12.43 -3.73 -19.31
N ALA A 23 11.33 -3.16 -19.82
CA ALA A 23 11.33 -1.87 -20.48
C ALA A 23 11.63 -0.76 -19.44
N PRO A 24 12.65 0.11 -19.65
CA PRO A 24 13.08 1.10 -18.67
C PRO A 24 11.98 2.10 -18.28
N HIS A 25 11.04 2.37 -19.18
CA HIS A 25 9.91 3.27 -18.93
C HIS A 25 8.87 2.71 -17.94
N VAL A 26 8.78 1.39 -17.80
CA VAL A 26 7.87 0.78 -16.82
C VAL A 26 8.37 1.05 -15.40
N GLU A 27 9.68 0.96 -15.16
CA GLU A 27 10.29 1.22 -13.86
C GLU A 27 10.22 2.70 -13.47
N GLU A 28 10.38 3.62 -14.43
CA GLU A 28 10.19 5.05 -14.21
C GLU A 28 8.74 5.39 -13.85
N ASN A 29 7.75 4.82 -14.54
CA ASN A 29 6.33 5.09 -14.29
C ASN A 29 5.79 4.40 -13.03
N LEU A 30 6.42 3.33 -12.53
CA LEU A 30 6.05 2.71 -11.27
C LEU A 30 6.20 3.67 -10.08
N SER A 31 7.09 4.66 -10.17
CA SER A 31 7.22 5.71 -9.15
C SER A 31 6.00 6.64 -9.07
N ALA A 32 5.17 6.70 -10.13
CA ALA A 32 3.90 7.43 -10.12
C ALA A 32 2.76 6.63 -9.44
N LEU A 33 2.94 5.32 -9.25
CA LEU A 33 1.99 4.46 -8.53
C LEU A 33 2.18 4.67 -7.02
N THR A 34 1.48 5.65 -6.45
CA THR A 34 1.66 6.01 -5.04
C THR A 34 0.46 5.62 -4.19
N VAL A 35 0.74 5.01 -3.04
CA VAL A 35 -0.23 4.76 -1.97
C VAL A 35 -0.14 5.90 -0.97
N THR A 36 -1.24 6.61 -0.77
CA THR A 36 -1.27 7.74 0.16
C THR A 36 -1.59 7.26 1.57
N VAL A 37 -0.79 7.65 2.55
CA VAL A 37 -1.03 7.34 3.97
C VAL A 37 -1.53 8.61 4.66
N VAL A 38 -2.70 8.54 5.27
CA VAL A 38 -3.34 9.65 6.00
C VAL A 38 -3.73 9.17 7.38
N SER A 39 -3.16 9.79 8.42
CA SER A 39 -3.47 9.43 9.80
C SER A 39 -4.45 10.42 10.42
N PHE A 40 -5.63 9.94 10.80
CA PHE A 40 -6.58 10.68 11.63
C PHE A 40 -6.44 10.33 13.11
N ASP A 41 -5.37 9.62 13.49
CA ASP A 41 -5.10 9.18 14.85
C ASP A 41 -4.64 10.36 15.72
N SER A 42 -5.60 11.24 16.04
CA SER A 42 -5.48 12.32 17.03
C SER A 42 -6.81 13.11 17.10
N GLN A 43 -7.51 12.92 18.23
CA GLN A 43 -8.55 13.75 18.88
C GLN A 43 -9.53 14.51 17.99
N ILE A 44 -10.43 13.73 17.38
CA ILE A 44 -11.78 14.24 17.13
C ILE A 44 -12.59 13.99 18.41
N PRO A 45 -13.26 15.01 19.00
CA PRO A 45 -14.20 14.83 20.10
C PRO A 45 -15.15 13.65 19.82
N PRO A 46 -15.50 12.81 20.82
CA PRO A 46 -15.55 13.10 22.26
C PRO A 46 -14.40 12.53 23.11
N TYR A 47 -13.33 12.01 22.51
CA TYR A 47 -12.25 11.37 23.27
C TYR A 47 -11.16 12.39 23.68
N GLU A 48 -10.69 12.28 24.92
CA GLU A 48 -9.63 13.14 25.45
C GLU A 48 -8.29 12.94 24.71
N PRO A 49 -7.47 14.00 24.52
CA PRO A 49 -6.12 14.02 25.07
C PRO A 49 -5.04 12.93 24.86
N THR A 50 -5.23 11.76 24.24
CA THR A 50 -4.18 10.72 24.30
C THR A 50 -3.03 10.97 23.32
N ALA A 51 -1.80 10.63 23.73
CA ALA A 51 -0.63 10.65 22.85
C ALA A 51 -0.81 9.57 21.77
N PRO A 52 -0.83 9.93 20.47
CA PRO A 52 -1.08 8.99 19.40
C PRO A 52 0.09 8.01 19.24
N LEU A 53 -0.23 6.75 18.97
CA LEU A 53 0.73 5.66 18.80
C LEU A 53 0.56 4.96 17.46
N VAL A 54 -0.67 4.60 17.08
CA VAL A 54 -0.98 3.88 15.84
C VAL A 54 -0.55 4.72 14.63
N GLY A 55 -1.01 5.97 14.54
CA GLY A 55 -0.70 6.89 13.45
C GLY A 55 0.79 7.05 13.20
N PRO A 56 1.58 7.49 14.19
CA PRO A 56 3.03 7.67 14.05
C PRO A 56 3.78 6.40 13.62
N VAL A 57 3.37 5.21 14.08
CA VAL A 57 3.99 3.94 13.68
C VAL A 57 3.72 3.63 12.21
N ILE A 58 2.46 3.77 11.77
CA ILE A 58 2.06 3.55 10.37
C ILE A 58 2.76 4.53 9.44
N GLU A 59 2.83 5.82 9.81
CA GLU A 59 3.54 6.82 9.03
C GLU A 59 5.04 6.58 8.99
N ARG A 60 5.66 6.16 10.11
CA ARG A 60 7.09 5.82 10.12
C ARG A 60 7.39 4.67 9.17
N LEU A 61 6.59 3.60 9.22
CA LEU A 61 6.74 2.48 8.30
C LEU A 61 6.59 2.93 6.84
N ALA A 62 5.62 3.79 6.54
CA ALA A 62 5.44 4.35 5.21
C ALA A 62 6.67 5.16 4.75
N ARG A 63 7.29 5.97 5.61
CA ARG A 63 8.55 6.67 5.30
C ARG A 63 9.70 5.70 5.02
N GLU A 64 9.84 4.67 5.84
CA GLU A 64 10.89 3.66 5.70
C GLU A 64 10.75 2.91 4.38
N GLN A 65 9.53 2.53 4.00
CA GLN A 65 9.26 1.84 2.73
C GLN A 65 9.35 2.78 1.52
N ALA A 66 9.04 4.07 1.68
CA ALA A 66 9.22 5.08 0.63
C ALA A 66 10.70 5.41 0.33
N ALA A 67 11.59 5.18 1.30
CA ALA A 67 13.03 5.40 1.12
C ALA A 67 13.74 4.31 0.28
N ILE A 68 13.03 3.24 -0.09
CA ILE A 68 13.56 2.15 -0.91
C ILE A 68 13.69 2.63 -2.38
N PRO A 69 14.84 2.43 -3.07
CA PRO A 69 15.14 3.07 -4.36
C PRO A 69 14.15 2.79 -5.51
N LYS A 70 14.13 3.72 -6.48
CA LYS A 70 13.25 3.83 -7.67
C LYS A 70 12.99 2.51 -8.41
N GLY A 71 11.78 2.39 -8.98
CA GLY A 71 11.32 1.24 -9.77
C GLY A 71 10.14 0.47 -9.19
N ARG A 72 9.53 0.96 -8.10
CA ARG A 72 8.40 0.35 -7.42
C ARG A 72 7.36 1.40 -7.03
N PRO A 73 6.08 1.00 -6.89
CA PRO A 73 5.07 1.82 -6.25
C PRO A 73 5.53 2.28 -4.86
N GLY A 74 5.33 3.55 -4.54
CA GLY A 74 5.83 4.18 -3.32
C GLY A 74 4.71 4.56 -2.34
N TYR A 75 5.11 5.00 -1.15
CA TYR A 75 4.20 5.62 -0.18
C TYR A 75 4.41 7.12 -0.13
N VAL A 76 3.32 7.87 0.00
CA VAL A 76 3.35 9.31 0.25
C VAL A 76 2.50 9.58 1.46
N ILE A 77 3.04 10.31 2.44
CA ILE A 77 2.30 10.69 3.63
C ILE A 77 1.71 12.07 3.39
N GLN A 78 0.42 12.21 3.64
CA GLN A 78 -0.28 13.47 3.52
C GLN A 78 -1.05 13.77 4.82
N PRO A 79 -1.02 15.02 5.29
CA PRO A 79 -1.77 15.40 6.48
C PRO A 79 -3.28 15.37 6.20
N PRO A 80 -4.12 15.02 7.21
CA PRO A 80 -5.58 15.11 7.11
C PRO A 80 -6.12 16.45 6.64
N SER A 81 -5.39 17.55 6.88
CA SER A 81 -5.74 18.90 6.45
C SER A 81 -5.87 19.04 4.92
N ASN A 82 -5.15 18.23 4.15
CA ASN A 82 -5.29 18.18 2.68
C ASN A 82 -6.67 17.67 2.23
N TYR A 83 -7.37 16.99 3.14
CA TYR A 83 -8.65 16.33 2.91
C TYR A 83 -9.75 16.92 3.82
N ALA A 84 -9.63 18.19 4.20
CA ALA A 84 -10.56 18.88 5.10
C ALA A 84 -10.81 18.15 6.44
N ASN A 85 -9.85 17.32 6.88
CA ASN A 85 -9.97 16.43 8.04
C ASN A 85 -11.13 15.43 7.96
N ASP A 86 -11.52 15.04 6.74
CA ASP A 86 -12.57 14.04 6.48
C ASP A 86 -11.99 12.78 5.80
N PRO A 87 -12.09 11.59 6.43
CA PRO A 87 -11.73 10.33 5.80
C PRO A 87 -12.49 10.04 4.49
N PHE A 88 -13.71 10.56 4.32
CA PHE A 88 -14.46 10.41 3.07
C PHE A 88 -13.82 11.19 1.93
N ALA A 89 -13.23 12.36 2.19
CA ALA A 89 -12.49 13.10 1.16
C ALA A 89 -11.25 12.33 0.68
N VAL A 90 -10.60 11.55 1.55
CA VAL A 90 -9.51 10.63 1.14
C VAL A 90 -10.05 9.54 0.22
N ARG A 91 -11.18 8.91 0.58
CA ARG A 91 -11.84 7.91 -0.27
C ARG A 91 -12.26 8.50 -1.61
N GLN A 92 -12.78 9.72 -1.61
CA GLN A 92 -13.17 10.45 -2.80
C GLN A 92 -11.95 10.69 -3.72
N ALA A 93 -10.79 11.02 -3.16
CA ALA A 93 -9.57 11.16 -3.96
C ALA A 93 -9.13 9.84 -4.65
N VAL A 94 -9.37 8.68 -4.02
CA VAL A 94 -9.17 7.36 -4.67
C VAL A 94 -10.23 7.12 -5.74
N TYR A 95 -11.49 7.49 -5.47
CA TYR A 95 -12.61 7.33 -6.40
C TYR A 95 -12.46 8.17 -7.66
N ASP A 96 -12.03 9.42 -7.50
CA ASP A 96 -11.77 10.39 -8.58
C ASP A 96 -10.36 10.23 -9.16
N GLU A 97 -9.66 9.14 -8.83
CA GLU A 97 -8.39 8.72 -9.41
C GLU A 97 -7.18 9.67 -9.21
N HIS A 98 -7.30 10.66 -8.32
CA HIS A 98 -6.21 11.56 -7.93
C HIS A 98 -5.06 10.83 -7.24
N ILE A 99 -5.37 9.72 -6.57
CA ILE A 99 -4.41 8.81 -5.95
C ILE A 99 -4.78 7.35 -6.28
N TRP A 100 -3.81 6.44 -6.30
CA TRP A 100 -4.03 5.05 -6.71
C TRP A 100 -4.67 4.19 -5.63
N ALA A 101 -4.24 4.37 -4.38
CA ALA A 101 -4.81 3.74 -3.20
C ALA A 101 -4.52 4.61 -1.98
N ALA A 102 -5.25 4.37 -0.89
CA ALA A 102 -5.02 5.05 0.37
C ALA A 102 -4.95 4.06 1.55
N ILE A 103 -4.11 4.38 2.53
CA ILE A 103 -4.11 3.79 3.87
C ILE A 103 -4.57 4.87 4.83
N ILE A 104 -5.72 4.65 5.46
CA ILE A 104 -6.32 5.59 6.41
C ILE A 104 -6.16 4.99 7.80
N VAL A 105 -5.50 5.70 8.71
CA VAL A 105 -5.58 5.38 10.14
C VAL A 105 -6.82 6.07 10.69
N ASN A 106 -7.73 5.30 11.26
CA ASN A 106 -9.02 5.83 11.69
C ASN A 106 -8.87 6.77 12.89
N ALA A 107 -9.85 7.66 13.03
CA ALA A 107 -9.92 8.57 14.16
C ALA A 107 -9.91 7.82 15.49
N ASN A 108 -9.11 8.31 16.44
CA ASN A 108 -9.01 7.79 17.81
C ASN A 108 -8.59 6.31 17.90
N ALA A 109 -7.91 5.76 16.88
CA ALA A 109 -7.46 4.36 16.89
C ALA A 109 -6.60 4.03 18.13
N THR A 110 -5.68 4.91 18.51
CA THR A 110 -4.86 4.74 19.72
C THR A 110 -5.69 4.74 20.99
N THR A 111 -6.61 5.71 21.14
CA THR A 111 -7.46 5.80 22.34
C THR A 111 -8.34 4.56 22.48
N LEU A 112 -8.98 4.12 21.39
CA LEU A 112 -9.85 2.94 21.39
C LEU A 112 -9.09 1.67 21.77
N LEU A 113 -7.87 1.51 21.27
CA LEU A 113 -7.00 0.39 21.61
C LEU A 113 -6.57 0.42 23.08
N GLN A 114 -6.11 1.56 23.57
CA GLN A 114 -5.70 1.73 24.97
C GLN A 114 -6.86 1.48 25.93
N GLN A 115 -8.05 2.02 25.62
CA GLN A 115 -9.27 1.79 26.39
C GLN A 115 -9.67 0.31 26.36
N ALA A 116 -9.53 -0.36 25.21
CA ALA A 116 -9.87 -1.77 25.08
C ALA A 116 -9.01 -2.66 25.99
N VAL A 117 -7.71 -2.39 26.05
CA VAL A 117 -6.80 -3.09 26.96
C VAL A 117 -7.05 -2.72 28.42
N ALA A 118 -7.30 -1.44 28.72
CA ALA A 118 -7.52 -0.99 30.09
C ALA A 118 -8.81 -1.54 30.72
N THR A 119 -9.86 -1.71 29.92
CA THR A 119 -11.19 -2.15 30.38
C THR A 119 -11.46 -3.64 30.11
N GLY A 120 -10.63 -4.31 29.31
CA GLY A 120 -10.90 -5.66 28.85
C GLY A 120 -12.09 -5.73 27.88
N ASN A 121 -12.20 -4.76 26.97
CA ASN A 121 -13.32 -4.64 26.03
C ASN A 121 -13.32 -5.76 24.97
N GLN A 122 -14.23 -6.73 25.12
CA GLN A 122 -14.42 -7.84 24.19
C GLN A 122 -14.95 -7.42 22.82
N SER A 123 -15.60 -6.26 22.72
CA SER A 123 -16.17 -5.75 21.47
C SER A 123 -15.16 -4.97 20.63
N TYR A 124 -13.94 -4.75 21.11
CA TYR A 124 -12.89 -4.11 20.32
C TYR A 124 -12.53 -4.95 19.09
N GLN A 125 -12.50 -4.29 17.92
CA GLN A 125 -12.20 -4.91 16.63
C GLN A 125 -10.89 -4.33 16.08
N PRO A 126 -9.79 -5.11 16.00
CA PRO A 126 -8.51 -4.64 15.47
C PRO A 126 -8.61 -4.11 14.03
N LEU A 127 -9.45 -4.73 13.19
CA LEU A 127 -9.70 -4.30 11.80
C LEU A 127 -10.32 -2.90 11.67
N GLY A 128 -10.82 -2.34 12.78
CA GLY A 128 -11.32 -0.97 12.87
C GLY A 128 -10.23 0.08 13.10
N ALA A 129 -8.96 -0.31 13.26
CA ALA A 129 -7.87 0.64 13.48
C ALA A 129 -7.44 1.35 12.18
N CYS A 130 -7.31 0.60 11.09
CA CYS A 130 -6.85 1.11 9.80
C CYS A 130 -7.75 0.63 8.65
N GLN A 131 -7.72 1.37 7.55
CA GLN A 131 -8.43 1.04 6.32
C GLN A 131 -7.50 1.12 5.11
N ILE A 132 -7.66 0.20 4.18
CA ILE A 132 -7.02 0.22 2.87
C ILE A 132 -8.11 0.51 1.84
N ILE A 133 -7.98 1.59 1.09
CA ILE A 133 -8.95 2.03 0.09
C ILE A 133 -8.35 1.84 -1.29
N VAL A 134 -9.06 1.09 -2.15
CA VAL A 134 -8.62 0.75 -3.51
C VAL A 134 -9.75 0.91 -4.51
N ASN A 135 -9.40 1.02 -5.79
CA ASN A 135 -10.33 0.96 -6.91
C ASN A 135 -9.78 -0.03 -7.94
N THR A 136 -10.30 -1.27 -7.93
CA THR A 136 -9.80 -2.31 -8.85
C THR A 136 -10.27 -2.11 -10.29
N ALA A 137 -11.36 -1.38 -10.50
CA ALA A 137 -11.89 -1.13 -11.84
C ALA A 137 -11.09 -0.08 -12.62
N ARG A 138 -10.23 0.70 -11.94
CA ARG A 138 -9.31 1.65 -12.58
C ARG A 138 -8.36 0.93 -13.55
N ASP A 139 -7.66 -0.07 -13.04
CA ASP A 139 -6.78 -0.94 -13.82
C ASP A 139 -6.54 -2.23 -13.04
N GLN A 140 -7.10 -3.34 -13.54
CA GLN A 140 -7.06 -4.63 -12.87
C GLN A 140 -5.63 -5.17 -12.77
N ASP A 141 -4.88 -5.11 -13.86
CA ASP A 141 -3.53 -5.68 -13.93
C ASP A 141 -2.57 -4.93 -13.02
N THR A 142 -2.70 -3.61 -12.96
CA THR A 142 -1.91 -2.76 -12.07
C THR A 142 -2.21 -3.05 -10.62
N TYR A 143 -3.49 -3.24 -10.28
CA TYR A 143 -3.88 -3.62 -8.94
C TYR A 143 -3.28 -4.97 -8.53
N TYR A 144 -3.47 -6.03 -9.33
CA TYR A 144 -3.04 -7.37 -8.95
C TYR A 144 -1.51 -7.55 -9.00
N ASN A 145 -0.82 -6.95 -9.97
CA ASN A 145 0.62 -7.15 -10.14
C ASN A 145 1.47 -6.21 -9.28
N TYR A 146 0.93 -5.06 -8.85
CA TYR A 146 1.71 -4.04 -8.14
C TYR A 146 1.09 -3.60 -6.80
N LEU A 147 -0.17 -3.17 -6.76
CA LEU A 147 -0.76 -2.62 -5.53
C LEU A 147 -1.05 -3.69 -4.48
N MET A 148 -1.64 -4.80 -4.86
CA MET A 148 -2.00 -5.89 -3.94
C MET A 148 -0.80 -6.46 -3.18
N PRO A 149 0.32 -6.86 -3.83
CA PRO A 149 1.48 -7.37 -3.09
C PRO A 149 2.12 -6.29 -2.21
N LEU A 150 2.16 -5.04 -2.68
CA LEU A 150 2.67 -3.90 -1.92
C LEU A 150 1.86 -3.66 -0.63
N LEU A 151 0.53 -3.60 -0.75
CA LEU A 151 -0.39 -3.37 0.38
C LEU A 151 -0.35 -4.55 1.37
N SER A 152 -0.29 -5.78 0.88
CA SER A 152 -0.18 -6.97 1.73
C SER A 152 1.12 -6.99 2.53
N GLN A 153 2.26 -6.64 1.90
CA GLN A 153 3.53 -6.52 2.60
C GLN A 153 3.51 -5.41 3.66
N PHE A 154 2.86 -4.29 3.37
CA PHE A 154 2.69 -3.20 4.33
C PHE A 154 1.90 -3.65 5.55
N GLU A 155 0.75 -4.30 5.35
CA GLU A 155 -0.10 -4.78 6.43
C GLU A 155 0.64 -5.73 7.38
N VAL A 156 1.38 -6.70 6.84
CA VAL A 156 2.20 -7.62 7.64
C VAL A 156 3.29 -6.87 8.42
N SER A 157 3.97 -5.92 7.76
CA SER A 157 5.06 -5.15 8.40
C SER A 157 4.52 -4.20 9.48
N ALA A 158 3.34 -3.60 9.24
CA ALA A 158 2.66 -2.69 10.16
C ALA A 158 2.20 -3.41 11.42
N THR A 159 1.47 -4.52 11.26
CA THR A 159 0.97 -5.30 12.39
C THR A 159 2.11 -5.89 13.23
N SER A 160 3.17 -6.39 12.59
CA SER A 160 4.35 -6.92 13.28
C SER A 160 5.11 -5.82 14.07
N SER A 161 5.48 -4.72 13.41
CA SER A 161 6.26 -3.64 14.04
C SER A 161 5.48 -2.94 15.15
N PHE A 162 4.17 -2.74 14.96
CA PHE A 162 3.30 -2.19 15.98
C PHE A 162 3.15 -3.16 17.15
N GLY A 163 2.89 -4.44 16.89
CA GLY A 163 2.70 -5.46 17.92
C GLY A 163 3.89 -5.56 18.89
N GLU A 164 5.12 -5.51 18.38
CA GLU A 164 6.33 -5.52 19.21
C GLU A 164 6.41 -4.31 20.16
N GLN A 165 6.10 -3.11 19.68
CA GLN A 165 6.13 -1.87 20.48
C GLN A 165 4.96 -1.84 21.46
N TRP A 166 3.80 -2.31 21.02
CA TRP A 166 2.58 -2.34 21.80
C TRP A 166 2.68 -3.29 22.99
N ILE A 167 3.14 -4.52 22.78
CA ILE A 167 3.29 -5.50 23.86
C ILE A 167 4.26 -4.98 24.93
N ARG A 168 5.38 -4.37 24.53
CA ARG A 168 6.31 -3.74 25.49
C ARG A 168 5.65 -2.62 26.29
N THR A 169 4.84 -1.79 25.63
CA THR A 169 4.10 -0.70 26.27
C THR A 169 3.11 -1.23 27.30
N VAL A 170 2.31 -2.24 26.92
CA VAL A 170 1.31 -2.85 27.82
C VAL A 170 1.99 -3.54 29.01
N LEU A 171 3.03 -4.35 28.78
CA LEU A 171 3.71 -5.08 29.85
C LEU A 171 4.49 -4.17 30.80
N SER A 172 4.89 -2.97 30.36
CA SER A 172 5.48 -1.95 31.23
C SER A 172 4.46 -1.30 32.17
N ASN A 173 3.16 -1.42 31.87
CA ASN A 173 2.12 -0.84 32.69
C ASN A 173 1.69 -1.79 33.82
N ILE A 174 2.27 -1.57 35.01
CA ILE A 174 2.02 -2.36 36.22
C ILE A 174 0.60 -2.20 36.82
N SER A 175 -0.19 -1.24 36.34
CA SER A 175 -1.54 -0.97 36.88
C SER A 175 -2.61 -1.94 36.35
N LEU A 176 -2.29 -2.68 35.29
CA LEU A 176 -3.22 -3.57 34.60
C LEU A 176 -2.95 -5.03 34.98
N SER A 177 -4.01 -5.74 35.39
CA SER A 177 -3.92 -7.12 35.83
C SER A 177 -3.95 -8.12 34.67
N ALA A 178 -3.33 -9.29 34.84
CA ALA A 178 -3.41 -10.40 33.88
C ALA A 178 -4.86 -10.82 33.54
N GLY A 179 -5.79 -10.65 34.49
CA GLY A 179 -7.21 -10.94 34.28
C GLY A 179 -7.93 -9.93 33.38
N THR A 180 -7.41 -8.71 33.24
CA THR A 180 -7.94 -7.71 32.31
C THR A 180 -7.51 -8.04 30.89
N TYR A 181 -6.24 -8.42 30.72
CA TYR A 181 -5.65 -8.85 29.44
C TYR A 181 -6.35 -10.06 28.83
N SER A 182 -6.68 -11.06 29.65
CA SER A 182 -7.36 -12.27 29.19
C SER A 182 -8.78 -12.02 28.67
N ARG A 183 -9.39 -10.88 29.00
CA ARG A 183 -10.74 -10.53 28.52
C ARG A 183 -10.74 -9.94 27.12
N ALA A 184 -9.66 -9.30 26.68
CA ALA A 184 -9.55 -8.70 25.35
C ALA A 184 -8.23 -9.09 24.66
N PRO A 185 -7.99 -10.39 24.41
CA PRO A 185 -6.74 -10.86 23.79
C PRO A 185 -6.49 -10.21 22.42
N GLN A 186 -7.55 -9.91 21.66
CA GLN A 186 -7.47 -9.25 20.35
C GLN A 186 -6.91 -7.82 20.42
N ALA A 187 -7.07 -7.15 21.57
CA ALA A 187 -6.50 -5.82 21.82
C ALA A 187 -5.00 -5.91 22.19
N LEU A 188 -4.47 -7.09 22.47
CA LEU A 188 -3.03 -7.33 22.65
C LEU A 188 -2.36 -7.82 21.37
N ASN A 189 -2.99 -8.79 20.70
CA ASN A 189 -2.51 -9.34 19.44
C ASN A 189 -3.72 -9.72 18.56
N PRO A 190 -3.85 -9.17 17.35
CA PRO A 190 -2.88 -8.32 16.63
C PRO A 190 -2.87 -6.84 17.06
N ALA A 191 -3.75 -6.44 17.99
CA ALA A 191 -3.96 -5.06 18.45
C ALA A 191 -4.51 -4.10 17.38
N ILE A 192 -3.88 -4.03 16.21
CA ILE A 192 -4.35 -3.28 15.05
C ILE A 192 -4.51 -4.22 13.85
N GLY A 193 -5.32 -3.81 12.89
CA GLY A 193 -5.51 -4.49 11.63
C GLY A 193 -6.10 -3.56 10.58
N PHE A 194 -6.21 -4.06 9.35
CA PHE A 194 -6.62 -3.27 8.20
C PHE A 194 -7.90 -3.83 7.60
N SER A 195 -8.91 -2.98 7.44
CA SER A 195 -10.09 -3.31 6.65
C SER A 195 -9.91 -2.81 5.22
N MET A 196 -10.10 -3.67 4.22
CA MET A 196 -9.96 -3.27 2.82
C MET A 196 -11.32 -2.94 2.19
N PHE A 197 -11.41 -1.76 1.58
CA PHE A 197 -12.59 -1.28 0.86
C PHE A 197 -12.24 -1.02 -0.59
N ASN A 198 -12.91 -1.77 -1.47
CA ASN A 198 -12.83 -1.55 -2.91
C ASN A 198 -14.01 -0.69 -3.37
N LEU A 199 -13.73 0.53 -3.78
CA LEU A 199 -14.76 1.51 -4.14
C LEU A 199 -15.45 1.18 -5.46
N ARG A 200 -14.75 0.51 -6.38
CA ARG A 200 -15.32 0.00 -7.63
C ARG A 200 -14.73 -1.38 -7.95
N PRO A 201 -15.42 -2.45 -7.54
CA PRO A 201 -15.04 -3.81 -7.90
C PRO A 201 -15.08 -4.03 -9.42
N PHE A 202 -13.98 -4.53 -9.98
CA PHE A 202 -13.99 -5.00 -11.35
C PHE A 202 -14.72 -6.35 -11.39
N SER A 203 -16.00 -6.33 -11.75
CA SER A 203 -16.84 -7.52 -11.76
C SER A 203 -18.00 -7.38 -12.77
N PRO A 204 -18.49 -8.50 -13.33
CA PRO A 204 -18.09 -9.88 -13.08
C PRO A 204 -16.88 -10.34 -13.93
N SER A 205 -16.17 -11.39 -13.48
CA SER A 205 -15.00 -12.01 -14.15
C SER A 205 -15.14 -12.29 -15.67
N PRO A 206 -16.33 -12.61 -16.23
CA PRO A 206 -16.50 -12.78 -17.68
C PRO A 206 -16.28 -11.52 -18.53
N VAL A 207 -16.18 -10.32 -17.94
CA VAL A 207 -15.95 -9.08 -18.70
C VAL A 207 -14.52 -9.04 -19.29
N THR A 208 -13.54 -9.64 -18.62
CA THR A 208 -12.14 -9.66 -19.10
C THR A 208 -12.00 -10.30 -20.50
N PRO A 209 -12.51 -11.53 -20.76
CA PRO A 209 -12.47 -12.10 -22.10
C PRO A 209 -13.33 -11.34 -23.13
N SER A 210 -14.41 -10.67 -22.70
CA SER A 210 -15.20 -9.82 -23.61
C SER A 210 -14.44 -8.59 -24.09
N VAL A 211 -13.66 -7.94 -23.23
CA VAL A 211 -12.83 -6.77 -23.62
C VAL A 211 -11.71 -7.19 -24.56
N THR A 212 -11.01 -8.30 -24.28
CA THR A 212 -9.92 -8.77 -25.15
C THR A 212 -10.44 -9.24 -26.51
N THR A 213 -11.55 -9.98 -26.53
CA THR A 213 -12.18 -10.43 -27.78
C THR A 213 -12.73 -9.25 -28.58
N GLY A 214 -13.42 -8.31 -27.93
CA GLY A 214 -13.93 -7.09 -28.57
C GLY A 214 -12.82 -6.23 -29.18
N LEU A 215 -11.68 -6.10 -28.49
CA LEU A 215 -10.53 -5.36 -28.99
C LEU A 215 -9.94 -5.98 -30.26
N ILE A 216 -9.86 -7.31 -30.35
CA ILE A 216 -9.41 -8.01 -31.57
C ILE A 216 -10.35 -7.69 -32.74
N TYR A 217 -11.66 -7.72 -32.52
CA TYR A 217 -12.63 -7.37 -33.58
C TYR A 217 -12.52 -5.90 -34.01
N LEU A 218 -12.30 -4.98 -33.07
CA LEU A 218 -12.08 -3.55 -33.40
C LEU A 218 -10.80 -3.33 -34.21
N ILE A 219 -9.72 -4.04 -33.89
CA ILE A 219 -8.47 -4.03 -34.67
C ILE A 219 -8.71 -4.56 -36.09
N ILE A 220 -9.39 -5.71 -36.22
CA ILE A 220 -9.71 -6.30 -37.52
C ILE A 220 -10.53 -5.32 -38.36
N ILE A 221 -11.63 -4.77 -37.83
CA ILE A 221 -12.45 -3.82 -38.59
C ILE A 221 -11.63 -2.56 -38.95
N ALA A 222 -10.84 -2.00 -38.03
CA ALA A 222 -10.04 -0.82 -38.33
C ALA A 222 -9.01 -1.03 -39.46
N PHE A 223 -8.24 -2.12 -39.42
CA PHE A 223 -7.18 -2.38 -40.42
C PHE A 223 -7.75 -2.87 -41.76
N PHE A 224 -8.75 -3.76 -41.74
CA PHE A 224 -9.34 -4.27 -42.96
C PHE A 224 -10.23 -3.23 -43.64
N SER A 225 -11.04 -2.45 -42.91
CA SER A 225 -11.81 -1.37 -43.52
C SER A 225 -10.91 -0.29 -44.12
N PHE A 226 -9.82 0.11 -43.46
CA PHE A 226 -8.91 1.11 -44.03
C PHE A 226 -8.24 0.62 -45.33
N SER A 227 -7.88 -0.67 -45.41
CA SER A 227 -7.32 -1.27 -46.64
C SER A 227 -8.30 -1.25 -47.82
N PHE A 228 -9.62 -1.20 -47.56
CA PHE A 228 -10.65 -1.05 -48.59
C PHE A 228 -10.90 0.41 -49.02
N PHE A 229 -10.42 1.42 -48.27
CA PHE A 229 -10.65 2.85 -48.56
C PHE A 229 -9.42 3.58 -49.14
N LEU A 230 -8.28 2.90 -49.33
CA LEU A 230 -7.17 3.46 -50.10
C LEU A 230 -7.53 3.50 -51.59
N PRO A 231 -7.45 4.66 -52.27
CA PRO A 231 -7.65 4.73 -53.72
C PRO A 231 -6.56 3.92 -54.43
N VAL A 232 -6.99 3.06 -55.36
CA VAL A 232 -6.12 2.36 -56.33
C VAL A 232 -5.63 3.31 -57.40
#